data_AF-A0A2W5K1A0-F1
#
_entry.id   AF-A0A2W5K1A0-F1
#
_cell.length_a   1.000
_cell.length_b   1.000
_cell.length_c   1.000
_cell.angle_alpha   90.00
_cell.angle_beta   90.00
_cell.angle_gamma   90.00
#
_symmetry.space_group_name_H-M   'P 1'
#
loop_
_entity.id
_entity.type
_entity.pdbx_description
1 polymer ?
#
loop_
_entity_poly.entity_id
_entity_poly.type
_entity_poly.pdbx_seq_one_letter_code
_entity_poly.pdbx_strand_id
1 'polypeptide(L)'
;MHSTFLHAIPRGDSRCSRSVSLRFIGLVSAAVVTVATAGCAIDVDGTQTGDSSGESTSSSPSSSLQTHHSGKPRTPVSPRVSRRNKNKAAGIRFTVLRDFGLHSYHDALTHARFLTVKGRAPKTGYKRAQYGRSWDDNNDAPLGHNGCRTREDILQRDLVNVTFRPRTHGCVVETGVLHDPYTGDVVYFQHGQKTSALVQIDHVVALADSWVKGAQSWSADVRRAFANDPRNLLAVSGWVNAQKGSGDTATWLPPNKIYRCEYVARQVEVKRLYGLWVTKAEQAAMITVLQKCS
;
A
#
# COMPACT_ATOMS: atom_id res chain seq x y z
N MET A 1 -20.39 69.17 -6.84
CA MET A 1 -21.32 68.67 -5.81
C MET A 1 -20.67 67.46 -5.19
N HIS A 2 -20.11 67.64 -3.99
CA HIS A 2 -19.44 66.61 -3.20
C HIS A 2 -20.47 65.70 -2.55
N SER A 3 -20.23 64.38 -2.51
CA SER A 3 -20.62 63.58 -1.35
C SER A 3 -19.81 62.28 -1.29
N THR A 4 -18.82 62.31 -0.41
CA THR A 4 -17.98 61.20 0.03
C THR A 4 -18.77 60.33 1.01
N PHE A 5 -18.87 59.01 0.79
CA PHE A 5 -19.34 58.08 1.82
C PHE A 5 -18.16 57.29 2.38
N LEU A 6 -17.72 57.73 3.57
CA LEU A 6 -16.91 56.95 4.51
C LEU A 6 -17.81 55.87 5.11
N HIS A 7 -17.33 54.62 5.17
CA HIS A 7 -17.88 53.60 6.06
C HIS A 7 -16.83 53.20 7.09
N ALA A 8 -17.26 53.27 8.35
CA ALA A 8 -16.46 53.15 9.54
C ALA A 8 -16.15 51.69 9.91
N ILE A 9 -14.97 51.51 10.48
CA ILE A 9 -14.48 50.30 11.14
C ILE A 9 -15.11 50.20 12.53
N PRO A 10 -15.69 49.05 12.94
CA PRO A 10 -15.98 48.80 14.34
C PRO A 10 -14.74 48.26 15.06
N ARG A 11 -14.34 48.94 16.14
CA ARG A 11 -13.48 48.43 17.22
C ARG A 11 -14.37 47.99 18.40
N GLY A 12 -13.94 46.94 19.11
CA GLY A 12 -14.47 46.48 20.41
C GLY A 12 -14.70 44.97 20.39
N ASP A 13 -14.32 44.14 21.38
CA ASP A 13 -13.75 44.39 22.69
C ASP A 13 -12.92 43.17 23.12
N SER A 14 -11.79 43.45 23.78
CA SER A 14 -10.98 42.49 24.51
C SER A 14 -11.71 42.02 25.76
N ARG A 15 -12.01 40.72 25.87
CA ARG A 15 -12.34 40.09 27.16
C ARG A 15 -11.36 38.97 27.48
N CYS A 16 -10.49 39.28 28.45
CA CYS A 16 -9.73 38.35 29.27
C CYS A 16 -10.66 37.28 29.86
N SER A 17 -10.39 36.00 29.59
CA SER A 17 -10.90 34.91 30.42
C SER A 17 -9.75 34.25 31.16
N ARG A 18 -9.97 34.08 32.47
CA ARG A 18 -8.98 33.78 33.50
C ARG A 18 -8.57 32.31 33.47
N SER A 19 -7.28 32.08 33.53
CA SER A 19 -6.64 30.80 33.84
C SER A 19 -7.00 30.37 35.26
N VAL A 20 -7.59 29.20 35.43
CA VAL A 20 -7.70 28.54 36.74
C VAL A 20 -6.66 27.42 36.77
N SER A 21 -5.60 27.67 37.54
CA SER A 21 -4.56 26.70 37.86
C SER A 21 -4.98 25.97 39.13
N LEU A 22 -5.42 24.71 39.04
CA LEU A 22 -5.49 23.84 40.23
C LEU A 22 -4.20 23.03 40.33
N ARG A 23 -3.38 23.41 41.33
CA ARG A 23 -2.34 22.55 41.89
C ARG A 23 -3.02 21.57 42.84
N PHE A 24 -2.97 20.27 42.55
CA PHE A 24 -3.21 19.25 43.56
C PHE A 24 -1.87 18.72 44.08
N ILE A 25 -1.70 18.92 45.38
CA ILE A 25 -0.63 18.43 46.23
C ILE A 25 -0.76 16.90 46.32
N GLY A 26 0.39 16.21 46.27
CA GLY A 26 0.46 14.76 46.30
C GLY A 26 0.09 14.16 47.66
N LEU A 27 -0.34 12.90 47.62
CA LEU A 27 -0.26 11.97 48.73
C LEU A 27 0.00 10.57 48.18
N VAL A 28 1.14 10.03 48.61
CA VAL A 28 1.61 8.68 48.38
C VAL A 28 0.75 7.73 49.22
N SER A 29 0.26 6.64 48.64
CA SER A 29 -0.17 5.47 49.41
C SER A 29 0.03 4.22 48.55
N ALA A 30 1.02 3.43 48.93
CA ALA A 30 1.24 2.08 48.43
C ALA A 30 0.20 1.15 49.09
N ALA A 31 -0.51 0.38 48.30
CA ALA A 31 -1.25 -0.78 48.79
C ALA A 31 -0.96 -1.97 47.87
N VAL A 32 -0.12 -2.86 48.36
CA VAL A 32 0.09 -4.20 47.84
C VAL A 32 -1.13 -5.02 48.25
N VAL A 33 -1.86 -5.57 47.27
CA VAL A 33 -2.87 -6.61 47.53
C VAL A 33 -2.48 -7.84 46.73
N THR A 34 -1.85 -8.77 47.44
CA THR A 34 -1.71 -10.18 47.05
C THR A 34 -2.93 -10.92 47.58
N VAL A 35 -3.69 -11.59 46.71
CA VAL A 35 -4.63 -12.65 47.12
C VAL A 35 -4.38 -13.86 46.23
N ALA A 36 -4.06 -14.99 46.86
CA ALA A 36 -3.88 -16.29 46.25
C ALA A 36 -5.11 -17.18 46.53
N THR A 37 -5.49 -17.91 45.48
CA THR A 37 -6.13 -19.24 45.42
C THR A 37 -7.41 -19.55 46.20
N ALA A 38 -8.45 -20.05 45.51
CA ALA A 38 -8.84 -21.48 45.52
C ALA A 38 -10.20 -21.75 44.81
N GLY A 39 -10.23 -22.82 44.00
CA GLY A 39 -11.33 -23.78 43.74
C GLY A 39 -12.77 -23.33 43.43
N CYS A 40 -13.35 -23.80 42.32
CA CYS A 40 -14.07 -25.09 42.26
C CYS A 40 -14.57 -25.37 40.83
N ALA A 41 -14.53 -26.66 40.49
CA ALA A 41 -14.99 -27.24 39.23
C ALA A 41 -16.53 -27.25 39.15
N ILE A 42 -17.06 -27.27 37.93
CA ILE A 42 -18.42 -27.72 37.64
C ILE A 42 -18.33 -28.77 36.55
N ASP A 43 -18.59 -30.02 36.94
CA ASP A 43 -18.93 -31.13 36.06
C ASP A 43 -20.29 -30.86 35.41
N VAL A 44 -20.38 -31.11 34.11
CA VAL A 44 -21.65 -31.45 33.46
C VAL A 44 -21.40 -32.70 32.63
N ASP A 45 -21.73 -33.83 33.23
CA ASP A 45 -21.93 -35.10 32.55
C ASP A 45 -23.34 -35.11 31.93
N GLY A 46 -23.44 -35.70 30.75
CA GLY A 46 -24.62 -35.68 29.89
C GLY A 46 -24.39 -36.56 28.67
N THR A 47 -24.22 -37.85 28.93
CA THR A 47 -23.98 -38.94 27.98
C THR A 47 -25.20 -39.27 27.11
N GLN A 48 -24.92 -39.90 25.96
CA GLN A 48 -25.75 -40.76 25.10
C GLN A 48 -26.38 -40.07 23.89
N THR A 49 -26.35 -40.60 22.66
CA THR A 49 -25.95 -41.90 22.06
C THR A 49 -26.00 -41.70 20.54
N GLY A 50 -25.26 -42.50 19.75
CA GLY A 50 -25.54 -42.58 18.32
C GLY A 50 -24.35 -42.89 17.44
N ASP A 51 -23.92 -44.14 17.50
CA ASP A 51 -23.02 -44.82 16.58
C ASP A 51 -23.52 -44.79 15.12
N SER A 52 -22.62 -44.70 14.14
CA SER A 52 -22.66 -45.46 12.87
C SER A 52 -21.60 -44.98 11.88
N SER A 53 -20.63 -45.87 11.73
CA SER A 53 -19.72 -46.08 10.60
C SER A 53 -20.37 -45.95 9.21
N GLY A 54 -19.60 -45.43 8.27
CA GLY A 54 -19.98 -45.27 6.87
C GLY A 54 -18.77 -45.02 5.98
N GLU A 55 -17.96 -46.08 5.82
CA GLU A 55 -16.90 -46.20 4.84
C GLU A 55 -17.50 -46.31 3.42
N SER A 56 -16.98 -45.56 2.44
CA SER A 56 -17.24 -45.75 1.00
C SER A 56 -16.15 -45.02 0.20
N THR A 57 -15.09 -45.73 -0.16
CA THR A 57 -14.89 -46.45 -1.44
C THR A 57 -14.54 -45.55 -2.63
N SER A 58 -13.26 -45.62 -2.98
CA SER A 58 -12.69 -45.30 -4.27
C SER A 58 -13.37 -46.09 -5.39
N SER A 59 -13.64 -45.43 -6.52
CA SER A 59 -13.87 -46.10 -7.79
C SER A 59 -13.25 -45.30 -8.94
N SER A 60 -12.19 -45.88 -9.52
CA SER A 60 -11.74 -45.60 -10.89
C SER A 60 -12.61 -46.39 -11.88
N PRO A 61 -12.64 -45.98 -13.15
CA PRO A 61 -12.66 -46.93 -14.24
C PRO A 61 -11.42 -46.79 -15.13
N SER A 62 -10.99 -47.95 -15.62
CA SER A 62 -9.93 -48.17 -16.60
C SER A 62 -10.54 -48.34 -18.01
N SER A 63 -9.66 -48.54 -19.00
CA SER A 63 -9.86 -48.83 -20.45
C SER A 63 -9.87 -47.59 -21.38
N SER A 64 -9.16 -47.54 -22.51
CA SER A 64 -8.36 -48.55 -23.24
C SER A 64 -7.44 -47.87 -24.28
N LEU A 65 -6.32 -48.52 -24.60
CA LEU A 65 -5.45 -48.23 -25.74
C LEU A 65 -6.16 -48.50 -27.07
N GLN A 66 -5.99 -47.62 -28.07
CA GLN A 66 -5.77 -48.02 -29.46
C GLN A 66 -4.78 -47.09 -30.16
N THR A 67 -3.88 -47.71 -30.90
CA THR A 67 -2.77 -47.19 -31.70
C THR A 67 -3.23 -46.75 -33.09
N HIS A 68 -2.71 -45.65 -33.63
CA HIS A 68 -2.46 -45.53 -35.08
C HIS A 68 -1.25 -44.62 -35.37
N HIS A 69 -0.42 -45.11 -36.28
CA HIS A 69 0.93 -44.67 -36.61
C HIS A 69 0.94 -43.86 -37.92
N SER A 70 1.91 -42.96 -38.02
CA SER A 70 2.50 -42.37 -39.24
C SER A 70 1.77 -41.24 -39.99
N GLY A 71 2.22 -40.01 -39.70
CA GLY A 71 2.15 -38.84 -40.57
C GLY A 71 3.39 -37.96 -40.37
N LYS A 72 4.16 -37.78 -41.44
CA LYS A 72 5.49 -37.13 -41.58
C LYS A 72 5.62 -35.74 -40.90
N PRO A 73 6.79 -35.35 -40.34
CA PRO A 73 6.95 -34.03 -39.73
C PRO A 73 7.08 -32.95 -40.80
N ARG A 74 6.13 -32.01 -40.83
CA ARG A 74 6.27 -30.73 -41.53
C ARG A 74 7.06 -29.77 -40.63
N THR A 75 8.13 -29.21 -41.16
CA THR A 75 8.90 -28.13 -40.56
C THR A 75 7.99 -26.95 -40.19
N PRO A 76 8.09 -26.38 -38.98
CA PRO A 76 7.39 -25.15 -38.68
C PRO A 76 8.06 -24.01 -39.43
N VAL A 77 7.37 -23.45 -40.42
CA VAL A 77 7.72 -22.16 -41.00
C VAL A 77 7.54 -21.12 -39.89
N SER A 78 8.66 -20.59 -39.38
CA SER A 78 8.66 -19.47 -38.44
C SER A 78 7.88 -18.30 -39.05
N PRO A 79 6.82 -17.77 -38.42
CA PRO A 79 6.29 -16.49 -38.82
C PRO A 79 7.37 -15.45 -38.49
N ARG A 80 7.95 -14.89 -39.56
CA ARG A 80 8.83 -13.73 -39.53
C ARG A 80 8.15 -12.65 -38.69
N VAL A 81 8.64 -12.46 -37.46
CA VAL A 81 8.23 -11.36 -36.58
C VAL A 81 8.53 -10.07 -37.33
N SER A 82 7.47 -9.50 -37.90
CA SER A 82 7.49 -8.19 -38.51
C SER A 82 7.96 -7.22 -37.43
N ARG A 83 9.14 -6.63 -37.64
CA ARG A 83 9.63 -5.47 -36.89
C ARG A 83 8.65 -4.32 -37.10
N ARG A 84 7.55 -4.30 -36.33
CA ARG A 84 6.59 -3.20 -36.30
C ARG A 84 6.83 -2.34 -35.06
N ASN A 85 7.29 -1.13 -35.34
CA ASN A 85 7.21 0.09 -34.55
C ASN A 85 7.47 0.01 -33.04
N LYS A 86 8.73 0.32 -32.67
CA LYS A 86 9.16 0.67 -31.31
C LYS A 86 8.58 1.98 -30.75
N ASN A 87 7.72 2.69 -31.49
CA ASN A 87 7.26 4.03 -31.11
C ASN A 87 5.73 4.13 -31.13
N LYS A 88 5.03 3.48 -30.18
CA LYS A 88 3.67 3.87 -29.76
C LYS A 88 3.27 3.18 -28.43
N ALA A 89 4.09 3.38 -27.41
CA ALA A 89 3.71 3.15 -26.01
C ALA A 89 4.41 4.19 -25.13
N ALA A 90 4.32 5.46 -25.52
CA ALA A 90 4.53 6.55 -24.57
C ALA A 90 3.25 6.67 -23.73
N GLY A 91 2.93 5.61 -22.98
CA GLY A 91 1.98 5.70 -21.88
C GLY A 91 2.56 6.69 -20.87
N ILE A 92 1.72 7.58 -20.38
CA ILE A 92 2.06 8.61 -19.41
C ILE A 92 2.83 7.94 -18.26
N ARG A 93 4.15 8.09 -18.21
CA ARG A 93 4.95 7.57 -17.10
C ARG A 93 4.70 8.46 -15.89
N PHE A 94 3.96 7.94 -14.90
CA PHE A 94 4.01 8.48 -13.54
C PHE A 94 5.45 8.33 -13.05
N THR A 95 6.05 9.45 -12.67
CA THR A 95 7.40 9.52 -12.16
C THR A 95 7.36 10.46 -10.97
N VAL A 96 8.04 10.09 -9.90
CA VAL A 96 8.13 10.84 -8.65
C VAL A 96 8.45 12.32 -8.91
N LEU A 97 9.24 12.62 -9.94
CA LEU A 97 9.56 13.97 -10.38
C LEU A 97 8.32 14.80 -10.69
N ARG A 98 7.42 14.29 -11.52
CA ARG A 98 6.17 15.01 -11.82
C ARG A 98 5.23 15.03 -10.62
N ASP A 99 5.08 13.88 -9.95
CA ASP A 99 3.97 13.68 -9.02
C ASP A 99 4.16 14.40 -7.69
N PHE A 100 5.42 14.72 -7.36
CA PHE A 100 5.80 15.55 -6.23
C PHE A 100 6.41 16.90 -6.65
N GLY A 101 6.44 17.21 -7.94
CA GLY A 101 7.00 18.46 -8.47
C GLY A 101 8.51 18.61 -8.23
N LEU A 102 9.27 17.52 -8.26
CA LEU A 102 10.73 17.54 -8.20
C LEU A 102 11.31 17.80 -9.61
N HIS A 103 12.41 18.54 -9.66
CA HIS A 103 13.18 18.78 -10.88
C HIS A 103 14.16 17.63 -11.16
N SER A 104 14.68 16.99 -10.13
CA SER A 104 15.61 15.86 -10.26
C SER A 104 15.63 14.96 -9.02
N TYR A 105 16.36 13.85 -9.08
CA TYR A 105 16.63 13.03 -7.90
C TYR A 105 17.50 13.74 -6.85
N HIS A 106 18.18 14.83 -7.21
CA HIS A 106 18.92 15.65 -6.26
C HIS A 106 18.00 16.33 -5.23
N ASP A 107 16.77 16.67 -5.64
CA ASP A 107 15.78 17.26 -4.72
C ASP A 107 15.36 16.23 -3.67
N ALA A 108 15.06 15.01 -4.10
CA ALA A 108 14.78 13.90 -3.20
C ALA A 108 15.98 13.58 -2.28
N LEU A 109 17.21 13.64 -2.80
CA LEU A 109 18.41 13.48 -1.98
C LEU A 109 18.50 14.56 -0.89
N THR A 110 18.18 15.80 -1.25
CA THR A 110 18.13 16.93 -0.31
C THR A 110 17.06 16.71 0.75
N HIS A 111 15.84 16.36 0.34
CA HIS A 111 14.76 16.05 1.28
C HIS A 111 15.08 14.85 2.19
N ALA A 112 15.74 13.81 1.68
CA ALA A 112 16.15 12.65 2.47
C ALA A 112 17.05 13.05 3.65
N ARG A 113 17.96 14.01 3.45
CA ARG A 113 18.85 14.53 4.50
C ARG A 113 18.10 15.29 5.60
N PHE A 114 16.94 15.86 5.29
CA PHE A 114 16.12 16.62 6.24
C PHE A 114 14.99 15.79 6.88
N LEU A 115 14.79 14.53 6.46
CA LEU A 115 13.86 13.65 7.17
C LEU A 115 14.28 13.50 8.64
N THR A 116 13.32 13.58 9.54
CA THR A 116 13.58 13.41 10.97
C THR A 116 14.09 12.00 11.24
N VAL A 117 15.16 11.86 12.02
CA VAL A 117 15.76 10.56 12.38
C VAL A 117 15.40 10.17 13.81
N LYS A 118 14.76 9.02 14.01
CA LYS A 118 14.47 8.43 15.32
C LYS A 118 14.54 6.90 15.27
N GLY A 119 14.56 6.26 16.44
CA GLY A 119 14.36 4.81 16.54
C GLY A 119 12.97 4.38 16.07
N ARG A 120 12.77 3.07 15.84
CA ARG A 120 11.43 2.51 15.59
C ARG A 120 10.62 2.58 16.89
N ALA A 121 9.40 3.08 16.81
CA ALA A 121 8.43 2.94 17.89
C ALA A 121 7.97 1.47 18.02
N PRO A 122 7.40 1.05 19.16
CA PRO A 122 6.82 -0.27 19.31
C PRO A 122 5.77 -0.55 18.23
N LYS A 123 5.71 -1.79 17.74
CA LYS A 123 4.66 -2.26 16.82
C LYS A 123 3.35 -2.62 17.55
N THR A 124 3.34 -2.56 18.88
CA THR A 124 2.19 -2.85 19.72
C THR A 124 0.95 -2.10 19.24
N GLY A 125 -0.19 -2.80 19.22
CA GLY A 125 -1.47 -2.22 18.82
C GLY A 125 -1.67 -2.04 17.31
N TYR A 126 -0.66 -2.33 16.46
CA TYR A 126 -0.83 -2.26 15.01
C TYR A 126 -1.88 -3.27 14.53
N LYS A 127 -2.90 -2.75 13.83
CA LYS A 127 -3.85 -3.56 13.06
C LYS A 127 -4.06 -2.86 11.71
N ARG A 128 -4.01 -3.62 10.61
CA ARG A 128 -4.22 -3.05 9.26
C ARG A 128 -5.56 -2.29 9.16
N ALA A 129 -6.59 -2.77 9.85
CA ALA A 129 -7.91 -2.14 9.93
C ALA A 129 -7.90 -0.70 10.49
N GLN A 130 -6.84 -0.27 11.20
CA GLN A 130 -6.70 1.12 11.67
C GLN A 130 -6.49 2.13 10.53
N TYR A 131 -6.20 1.63 9.32
CA TYR A 131 -6.12 2.41 8.09
C TYR A 131 -7.45 2.42 7.31
N GLY A 132 -8.53 1.92 7.91
CA GLY A 132 -9.84 1.84 7.28
C GLY A 132 -10.01 0.59 6.41
N ARG A 133 -11.09 0.60 5.62
CA ARG A 133 -11.38 -0.46 4.66
C ARG A 133 -10.31 -0.46 3.57
N SER A 134 -9.92 -1.66 3.13
CA SER A 134 -8.94 -1.78 2.04
C SER A 134 -9.52 -1.22 0.75
N TRP A 135 -8.75 -0.37 0.07
CA TRP A 135 -9.09 0.23 -1.23
C TRP A 135 -10.42 0.98 -1.20
N ASP A 136 -10.60 1.76 -0.13
CA ASP A 136 -11.81 2.56 0.05
C ASP A 136 -11.80 3.73 -0.93
N ASP A 137 -12.96 4.04 -1.52
CA ASP A 137 -13.13 5.26 -2.32
C ASP A 137 -13.53 6.44 -1.41
N ASN A 138 -14.18 6.15 -0.28
CA ASN A 138 -14.65 7.17 0.66
C ASN A 138 -13.49 7.70 1.54
N ASN A 139 -12.56 8.40 0.92
CA ASN A 139 -11.35 8.92 1.55
C ASN A 139 -10.88 10.21 0.88
N ASP A 140 -10.13 11.04 1.62
CA ASP A 140 -9.75 12.38 1.14
C ASP A 140 -8.38 12.41 0.44
N ALA A 141 -7.81 11.25 0.10
CA ALA A 141 -6.60 11.20 -0.72
C ALA A 141 -6.93 11.56 -2.18
N PRO A 142 -5.92 11.94 -3.00
CA PRO A 142 -6.14 12.13 -4.42
C PRO A 142 -6.79 10.89 -5.07
N LEU A 143 -7.73 11.13 -5.98
CA LEU A 143 -8.60 10.10 -6.61
C LEU A 143 -9.67 9.49 -5.70
N GLY A 144 -9.77 9.87 -4.43
CA GLY A 144 -10.92 9.50 -3.60
C GLY A 144 -12.22 10.20 -4.02
N HIS A 145 -13.34 9.62 -3.64
CA HIS A 145 -14.71 10.06 -3.96
C HIS A 145 -14.99 10.16 -5.46
N ASN A 146 -14.34 9.32 -6.28
CA ASN A 146 -14.50 9.33 -7.74
C ASN A 146 -15.46 8.24 -8.26
N GLY A 147 -15.96 7.37 -7.38
CA GLY A 147 -16.86 6.26 -7.69
C GLY A 147 -16.15 4.94 -7.98
N CYS A 148 -14.82 4.94 -8.10
CA CYS A 148 -14.00 3.76 -8.29
C CYS A 148 -13.26 3.42 -6.99
N ARG A 149 -13.02 2.14 -6.73
CA ARG A 149 -12.18 1.77 -5.58
C ARG A 149 -10.74 2.14 -5.91
N THR A 150 -10.01 2.65 -4.92
CA THR A 150 -8.58 2.99 -5.05
C THR A 150 -7.76 1.91 -5.77
N ARG A 151 -8.00 0.61 -5.54
CA ARG A 151 -7.28 -0.46 -6.26
C ARG A 151 -7.44 -0.34 -7.78
N GLU A 152 -8.64 -0.10 -8.23
CA GLU A 152 -8.98 -0.02 -9.65
C GLU A 152 -8.39 1.25 -10.27
N ASP A 153 -8.35 2.36 -9.54
CA ASP A 153 -7.64 3.57 -9.97
C ASP A 153 -6.15 3.30 -10.19
N ILE A 154 -5.50 2.58 -9.28
CA ILE A 154 -4.08 2.23 -9.43
C ILE A 154 -3.86 1.23 -10.57
N LEU A 155 -4.73 0.24 -10.75
CA LEU A 155 -4.64 -0.68 -11.89
C LEU A 155 -4.82 0.07 -13.22
N GLN A 156 -5.79 0.97 -13.32
CA GLN A 156 -6.02 1.77 -14.51
C GLN A 156 -4.83 2.70 -14.81
N ARG A 157 -4.20 3.25 -13.77
CA ARG A 157 -3.03 4.13 -13.90
C ARG A 157 -1.77 3.37 -14.34
N ASP A 158 -1.52 2.20 -13.75
CA ASP A 158 -0.22 1.52 -13.86
C ASP A 158 -0.17 0.43 -14.92
N LEU A 159 -1.32 -0.11 -15.32
CA LEU A 159 -1.40 -1.08 -16.41
C LEU A 159 -1.50 -0.37 -17.77
N VAL A 160 -0.99 -1.02 -18.80
CA VAL A 160 -1.22 -0.64 -20.20
C VAL A 160 -2.17 -1.61 -20.88
N ASN A 161 -2.76 -1.21 -22.01
CA ASN A 161 -3.74 -2.01 -22.76
C ASN A 161 -4.92 -2.48 -21.89
N VAL A 162 -5.40 -1.59 -21.00
CA VAL A 162 -6.46 -1.88 -20.06
C VAL A 162 -7.80 -2.07 -20.79
N THR A 163 -8.56 -3.06 -20.37
CA THR A 163 -9.98 -3.19 -20.70
C THR A 163 -10.81 -3.13 -19.42
N PHE A 164 -12.07 -2.72 -19.55
CA PHE A 164 -12.97 -2.56 -18.42
C PHE A 164 -14.14 -3.51 -18.50
N ARG A 165 -14.62 -3.96 -17.33
CA ARG A 165 -15.83 -4.75 -17.23
C ARG A 165 -17.04 -3.92 -17.68
N PRO A 166 -17.88 -4.42 -18.60
CA PRO A 166 -19.09 -3.72 -19.01
C PRO A 166 -19.99 -3.38 -17.81
N ARG A 167 -20.69 -2.25 -17.88
CA ARG A 167 -21.64 -1.78 -16.84
C ARG A 167 -20.99 -1.49 -15.48
N THR A 168 -19.72 -1.11 -15.47
CA THR A 168 -19.00 -0.66 -14.25
C THR A 168 -18.55 0.80 -14.32
N HIS A 169 -19.03 1.56 -15.31
CA HIS A 169 -18.65 2.95 -15.56
C HIS A 169 -17.13 3.17 -15.69
N GLY A 170 -16.39 2.15 -16.13
CA GLY A 170 -14.93 2.22 -16.24
C GLY A 170 -14.19 1.97 -14.91
N CYS A 171 -14.88 1.60 -13.83
CA CYS A 171 -14.24 1.42 -12.53
C CYS A 171 -13.71 0.01 -12.25
N VAL A 172 -13.97 -0.99 -13.09
CA VAL A 172 -13.44 -2.34 -12.87
C VAL A 172 -12.55 -2.72 -14.04
N VAL A 173 -11.24 -2.78 -13.79
CA VAL A 173 -10.25 -3.25 -14.74
C VAL A 173 -10.43 -4.76 -14.92
N GLU A 174 -10.75 -5.17 -16.15
CA GLU A 174 -10.99 -6.57 -16.52
C GLU A 174 -9.69 -7.23 -17.01
N THR A 175 -8.89 -6.52 -17.81
CA THR A 175 -7.56 -6.97 -18.25
C THR A 175 -6.58 -5.81 -18.35
N GLY A 176 -5.29 -6.13 -18.37
CA GLY A 176 -4.23 -5.16 -18.66
C GLY A 176 -2.86 -5.84 -18.66
N VAL A 177 -1.82 -5.07 -18.94
CA VAL A 177 -0.44 -5.54 -18.93
C VAL A 177 0.37 -4.70 -17.95
N LEU A 178 0.94 -5.34 -16.94
CA LEU A 178 1.86 -4.72 -16.00
C LEU A 178 3.28 -4.84 -16.57
N HIS A 179 3.95 -3.71 -16.73
CA HIS A 179 5.40 -3.68 -16.82
C HIS A 179 5.94 -3.49 -15.41
N ASP A 180 6.25 -4.58 -14.71
CA ASP A 180 6.49 -4.57 -13.26
C ASP A 180 7.74 -3.74 -12.94
N PRO A 181 7.61 -2.63 -12.20
CA PRO A 181 8.77 -1.82 -11.87
C PRO A 181 9.74 -2.54 -10.94
N TYR A 182 9.26 -3.48 -10.13
CA TYR A 182 10.10 -4.14 -9.13
C TYR A 182 11.01 -5.23 -9.71
N THR A 183 10.53 -6.06 -10.64
CA THR A 183 11.36 -7.07 -11.31
C THR A 183 11.88 -6.64 -12.68
N GLY A 184 11.16 -5.76 -13.38
CA GLY A 184 11.37 -5.49 -14.81
C GLY A 184 10.64 -6.46 -15.74
N ASP A 185 9.88 -7.42 -15.19
CA ASP A 185 9.13 -8.41 -15.97
C ASP A 185 7.82 -7.83 -16.54
N VAL A 186 7.22 -8.57 -17.46
CA VAL A 186 5.87 -8.30 -17.95
C VAL A 186 4.89 -9.30 -17.34
N VAL A 187 3.84 -8.80 -16.69
CA VAL A 187 2.78 -9.62 -16.09
C VAL A 187 1.45 -9.30 -16.77
N TYR A 188 0.79 -10.31 -17.34
CA TYR A 188 -0.54 -10.17 -17.91
C TYR A 188 -1.59 -10.27 -16.80
N PHE A 189 -2.37 -9.21 -16.65
CA PHE A 189 -3.46 -9.13 -15.69
C PHE A 189 -4.79 -9.47 -16.36
N GLN A 190 -5.54 -10.36 -15.74
CA GLN A 190 -6.94 -10.66 -15.99
C GLN A 190 -7.66 -10.80 -14.67
N HIS A 191 -8.69 -9.97 -14.47
CA HIS A 191 -9.48 -9.97 -13.25
C HIS A 191 -10.02 -11.38 -12.97
N GLY A 192 -9.62 -11.94 -11.82
CA GLY A 192 -10.06 -13.26 -11.40
C GLY A 192 -9.00 -13.99 -10.59
N GLN A 193 -9.39 -15.12 -10.02
CA GLN A 193 -8.59 -15.88 -9.04
C GLN A 193 -7.18 -16.23 -9.54
N LYS A 194 -7.03 -16.48 -10.85
CA LYS A 194 -5.76 -16.93 -11.44
C LYS A 194 -4.67 -15.86 -11.46
N THR A 195 -5.01 -14.60 -11.74
CA THR A 195 -3.99 -13.55 -11.96
C THR A 195 -4.15 -12.33 -11.06
N SER A 196 -5.28 -12.15 -10.39
CA SER A 196 -5.45 -11.03 -9.44
C SER A 196 -4.43 -11.04 -8.30
N ALA A 197 -3.94 -12.22 -7.90
CA ALA A 197 -2.87 -12.34 -6.90
C ALA A 197 -1.48 -12.06 -7.49
N LEU A 198 -1.31 -12.19 -8.80
CA LEU A 198 -0.04 -11.92 -9.49
C LEU A 198 0.25 -10.41 -9.59
N VAL A 199 -0.81 -9.58 -9.61
CA VAL A 199 -0.69 -8.11 -9.56
C VAL A 199 -1.30 -7.59 -8.27
N GLN A 200 -0.45 -7.10 -7.37
CA GLN A 200 -0.86 -6.48 -6.12
C GLN A 200 -0.65 -4.98 -6.18
N ILE A 201 -1.40 -4.25 -5.35
CA ILE A 201 -1.12 -2.83 -5.13
C ILE A 201 -0.27 -2.74 -3.86
N ASP A 202 0.98 -2.34 -4.02
CA ASP A 202 1.91 -2.13 -2.92
C ASP A 202 1.71 -0.75 -2.30
N HIS A 203 1.89 -0.70 -0.98
CA HIS A 203 2.16 0.51 -0.22
C HIS A 203 3.68 0.71 -0.22
N VAL A 204 4.18 1.60 -1.09
CA VAL A 204 5.61 1.83 -1.31
C VAL A 204 6.32 2.14 0.02
N VAL A 205 5.69 2.96 0.87
CA VAL A 205 5.89 2.98 2.33
C VAL A 205 4.81 2.13 2.97
N ALA A 206 5.21 0.97 3.51
CA ALA A 206 4.28 -0.03 4.04
C ALA A 206 3.50 0.49 5.27
N LEU A 207 2.24 0.08 5.41
CA LEU A 207 1.37 0.50 6.55
C LEU A 207 1.92 0.12 7.93
N ALA A 208 2.63 -1.01 8.03
CA ALA A 208 3.27 -1.42 9.27
C ALA A 208 4.56 -0.62 9.56
N ASP A 209 5.26 -0.18 8.51
CA ASP A 209 6.44 0.67 8.63
C ASP A 209 6.05 2.07 9.09
N SER A 210 5.02 2.66 8.47
CA SER A 210 4.48 3.97 8.89
C SER A 210 3.99 3.94 10.34
N TRP A 211 3.40 2.83 10.81
CA TRP A 211 2.97 2.68 12.21
C TRP A 211 4.12 2.88 13.20
N VAL A 212 5.25 2.20 12.97
CA VAL A 212 6.42 2.31 13.84
C VAL A 212 7.24 3.59 13.61
N LYS A 213 6.80 4.45 12.68
CA LYS A 213 7.45 5.68 12.24
C LYS A 213 6.57 6.94 12.27
N GLY A 214 5.43 6.89 12.97
CA GLY A 214 4.63 8.08 13.31
C GLY A 214 3.13 7.94 13.14
N ALA A 215 2.66 6.99 12.32
CA ALA A 215 1.24 6.84 12.03
C ALA A 215 0.37 6.40 13.22
N GLN A 216 0.99 5.99 14.33
CA GLN A 216 0.33 5.79 15.62
C GLN A 216 -0.39 7.05 16.11
N SER A 217 0.22 8.21 15.90
CA SER A 217 -0.28 9.51 16.37
C SER A 217 -1.34 10.14 15.45
N TRP A 218 -1.52 9.59 14.24
CA TRP A 218 -2.47 10.12 13.28
C TRP A 218 -3.91 9.82 13.65
N SER A 219 -4.81 10.71 13.23
CA SER A 219 -6.24 10.41 13.21
C SER A 219 -6.54 9.24 12.26
N ALA A 220 -7.72 8.63 12.42
CA ALA A 220 -8.17 7.57 11.51
C ALA A 220 -8.27 8.06 10.05
N ASP A 221 -8.63 9.33 9.84
CA ASP A 221 -8.77 9.92 8.51
C ASP A 221 -7.42 10.08 7.80
N VAL A 222 -6.39 10.55 8.52
CA VAL A 222 -5.04 10.66 7.95
C VAL A 222 -4.47 9.27 7.64
N ARG A 223 -4.71 8.26 8.49
CA ARG A 223 -4.34 6.87 8.17
C ARG A 223 -5.08 6.35 6.93
N ARG A 224 -6.38 6.59 6.83
CA ARG A 224 -7.17 6.17 5.66
C ARG A 224 -6.71 6.85 4.38
N ALA A 225 -6.42 8.16 4.42
CA ALA A 225 -5.86 8.89 3.30
C ALA A 225 -4.48 8.32 2.91
N PHE A 226 -3.57 8.09 3.86
CA PHE A 226 -2.26 7.48 3.60
C PHE A 226 -2.35 6.11 2.93
N ALA A 227 -3.32 5.29 3.32
CA ALA A 227 -3.51 3.95 2.76
C ALA A 227 -4.12 3.96 1.36
N ASN A 228 -4.72 5.07 0.93
CA ASN A 228 -5.36 5.19 -0.38
C ASN A 228 -4.69 6.23 -1.31
N ASP A 229 -3.64 6.91 -0.84
CA ASP A 229 -2.95 7.93 -1.65
C ASP A 229 -2.19 7.31 -2.83
N PRO A 230 -2.55 7.64 -4.09
CA PRO A 230 -1.88 7.11 -5.27
C PRO A 230 -0.38 7.39 -5.30
N ARG A 231 0.11 8.43 -4.63
CA ARG A 231 1.55 8.72 -4.52
C ARG A 231 2.31 7.69 -3.69
N ASN A 232 1.62 7.00 -2.76
CA ASN A 232 2.16 5.89 -1.97
C ASN A 232 1.80 4.50 -2.54
N LEU A 233 0.98 4.44 -3.60
CA LEU A 233 0.51 3.17 -4.17
C LEU A 233 1.15 2.86 -5.52
N LEU A 234 1.37 1.58 -5.80
CA LEU A 234 1.93 1.10 -7.06
C LEU A 234 1.46 -0.32 -7.38
N ALA A 235 1.00 -0.58 -8.61
CA ALA A 235 0.76 -1.93 -9.08
C ALA A 235 2.10 -2.64 -9.32
N VAL A 236 2.29 -3.80 -8.71
CA VAL A 236 3.54 -4.57 -8.75
C VAL A 236 3.29 -6.07 -8.76
N SER A 237 4.32 -6.84 -9.09
CA SER A 237 4.30 -8.29 -8.95
C SER A 237 4.03 -8.73 -7.50
N GLY A 238 3.00 -9.56 -7.33
CA GLY A 238 2.50 -9.96 -6.01
C GLY A 238 3.50 -10.75 -5.17
N TRP A 239 4.30 -11.63 -5.80
CA TRP A 239 5.30 -12.42 -5.07
C TRP A 239 6.46 -11.55 -4.56
N VAL A 240 6.87 -10.55 -5.34
CA VAL A 240 7.91 -9.60 -4.92
C VAL A 240 7.40 -8.70 -3.81
N ASN A 241 6.15 -8.26 -3.91
CA ASN A 241 5.52 -7.48 -2.84
C ASN A 241 5.42 -8.28 -1.52
N ALA A 242 5.10 -9.57 -1.59
CA ALA A 242 5.13 -10.46 -0.44
C ALA A 242 6.54 -10.57 0.16
N GLN A 243 7.58 -10.65 -0.69
CA GLN A 243 8.98 -10.70 -0.27
C GLN A 243 9.45 -9.37 0.37
N LYS A 244 8.98 -8.22 -0.13
CA LYS A 244 9.20 -6.90 0.46
C LYS A 244 8.61 -6.80 1.88
N GLY A 245 7.40 -7.31 2.07
CA GLY A 245 6.68 -7.24 3.34
C GLY A 245 6.57 -5.78 3.85
N SER A 246 6.98 -5.55 5.10
CA SER A 246 7.06 -4.20 5.69
C SER A 246 8.48 -3.63 5.71
N GLY A 247 9.35 -4.09 4.81
CA GLY A 247 10.72 -3.60 4.72
C GLY A 247 10.78 -2.13 4.33
N ASP A 248 11.70 -1.39 4.97
CA ASP A 248 12.09 -0.05 4.56
C ASP A 248 13.32 -0.10 3.64
N THR A 249 13.76 1.06 3.14
CA THR A 249 14.90 1.17 2.21
C THR A 249 16.19 0.54 2.75
N ALA A 250 16.40 0.44 4.06
CA ALA A 250 17.59 -0.23 4.61
C ALA A 250 17.49 -1.75 4.57
N THR A 251 16.28 -2.31 4.60
CA THR A 251 16.06 -3.77 4.64
C THR A 251 15.69 -4.37 3.31
N TRP A 252 15.15 -3.58 2.38
CA TRP A 252 14.69 -4.09 1.09
C TRP A 252 14.77 -3.02 0.00
N LEU A 253 15.24 -3.41 -1.17
CA LEU A 253 15.23 -2.62 -2.40
C LEU A 253 14.73 -3.50 -3.55
N PRO A 254 14.01 -2.95 -4.54
CA PRO A 254 13.59 -3.71 -5.70
C PRO A 254 14.76 -4.43 -6.39
N PRO A 255 14.57 -5.69 -6.86
CA PRO A 255 15.61 -6.41 -7.59
C PRO A 255 15.98 -5.71 -8.90
N ASN A 256 15.02 -5.06 -9.57
CA ASN A 256 15.28 -4.18 -10.71
C ASN A 256 16.04 -2.92 -10.26
N LYS A 257 17.36 -2.92 -10.48
CA LYS A 257 18.25 -1.82 -10.06
C LYS A 257 17.93 -0.50 -10.73
N ILE A 258 17.43 -0.51 -11.97
CA ILE A 258 17.11 0.70 -12.74
C ILE A 258 15.96 1.47 -12.08
N TYR A 259 15.07 0.79 -11.36
CA TYR A 259 13.93 1.42 -10.69
C TYR A 259 14.26 1.97 -9.29
N ARG A 260 15.44 1.71 -8.73
CA ARG A 260 15.73 2.04 -7.33
C ARG A 260 15.72 3.55 -7.02
N CYS A 261 16.12 4.39 -7.98
CA CYS A 261 16.06 5.85 -7.82
C CYS A 261 14.63 6.33 -7.60
N GLU A 262 13.73 5.92 -8.49
CA GLU A 262 12.29 6.22 -8.44
C GLU A 262 11.66 5.67 -7.14
N TYR A 263 11.96 4.42 -6.78
CA TYR A 263 11.46 3.78 -5.56
C TYR A 263 11.85 4.55 -4.29
N VAL A 264 13.14 4.88 -4.15
CA VAL A 264 13.65 5.56 -2.95
C VAL A 264 13.18 7.01 -2.88
N ALA A 265 13.21 7.73 -4.00
CA ALA A 265 12.69 9.09 -4.06
C ALA A 265 11.20 9.14 -3.67
N ARG A 266 10.39 8.18 -4.14
CA ARG A 266 8.98 8.08 -3.75
C ARG A 266 8.82 7.84 -2.25
N GLN A 267 9.62 6.96 -1.65
CA GLN A 267 9.57 6.77 -0.20
C GLN A 267 9.92 8.06 0.58
N VAL A 268 10.94 8.79 0.14
CA VAL A 268 11.34 10.06 0.76
C VAL A 268 10.20 11.07 0.72
N GLU A 269 9.60 11.28 -0.45
CA GLU A 269 8.53 12.28 -0.59
C GLU A 269 7.24 11.87 0.12
N VAL A 270 6.86 10.59 0.11
CA VAL A 270 5.74 10.10 0.92
C VAL A 270 6.01 10.34 2.41
N LYS A 271 7.21 10.01 2.90
CA LYS A 271 7.55 10.21 4.32
C LYS A 271 7.55 11.69 4.69
N ARG A 272 8.05 12.56 3.82
CA ARG A 272 7.99 14.02 3.99
C ARG A 272 6.56 14.53 4.02
N LEU A 273 5.73 14.15 3.05
CA LEU A 273 4.34 14.57 2.92
C LEU A 273 3.51 14.22 4.16
N TYR A 274 3.75 13.04 4.74
CA TYR A 274 3.01 12.55 5.90
C TYR A 274 3.70 12.78 7.25
N GLY A 275 4.88 13.43 7.26
CA GLY A 275 5.63 13.68 8.50
C GLY A 275 6.12 12.40 9.20
N LEU A 276 6.39 11.33 8.45
CA LEU A 276 6.99 10.10 8.99
C LEU A 276 8.49 10.31 9.22
N TRP A 277 8.99 9.82 10.35
CA TRP A 277 10.44 9.77 10.58
C TRP A 277 11.06 8.53 9.94
N VAL A 278 12.38 8.51 9.87
CA VAL A 278 13.18 7.38 9.40
C VAL A 278 14.12 6.92 10.49
N THR A 279 14.61 5.68 10.37
CA THR A 279 15.75 5.25 11.18
C THR A 279 17.06 5.79 10.61
N LYS A 280 18.13 5.83 11.42
CA LYS A 280 19.46 6.23 10.94
C LYS A 280 19.92 5.36 9.76
N ALA A 281 19.69 4.04 9.85
CA ALA A 281 20.07 3.10 8.79
C ALA A 281 19.26 3.33 7.51
N GLU A 282 17.95 3.55 7.63
CA GLU A 282 17.08 3.85 6.49
C GLU A 282 17.47 5.15 5.80
N GLN A 283 17.70 6.24 6.55
CA GLN A 283 18.12 7.51 5.96
C GLN A 283 19.45 7.36 5.21
N ALA A 284 20.42 6.68 5.82
CA ALA A 284 21.72 6.43 5.18
C ALA A 284 21.57 5.62 3.88
N ALA A 285 20.69 4.60 3.88
CA ALA A 285 20.40 3.81 2.69
C ALA A 285 19.70 4.64 1.60
N MET A 286 18.74 5.50 1.97
CA MET A 286 18.07 6.42 1.04
C MET A 286 19.08 7.36 0.37
N ILE A 287 19.93 8.00 1.18
CA ILE A 287 21.00 8.90 0.70
C ILE A 287 21.94 8.14 -0.25
N THR A 288 22.39 6.95 0.14
CA THR A 288 23.33 6.14 -0.66
C THR A 288 22.77 5.78 -2.03
N VAL A 289 21.47 5.46 -2.11
CA VAL A 289 20.83 5.17 -3.40
C VAL A 289 20.73 6.46 -4.22
N LEU A 290 20.17 7.53 -3.66
CA LEU A 290 19.89 8.77 -4.39
C LEU A 290 21.16 9.52 -4.83
N GLN A 291 22.28 9.37 -4.12
CA GLN A 291 23.59 9.88 -4.54
C GLN A 291 24.08 9.28 -5.87
N LYS A 292 23.63 8.06 -6.22
CA LYS A 292 23.99 7.42 -7.50
C LYS A 292 23.05 7.81 -8.64
N CYS A 293 21.99 8.55 -8.33
CA CYS A 293 20.94 8.96 -9.25
C CYS A 293 21.03 10.44 -9.64
N SER A 294 21.94 11.19 -8.98
CA SER A 294 22.06 12.64 -9.05
C SER A 294 23.41 13.05 -9.62
#